data_AF-A0A085ZZH7-F1
#
_entry.id   AF-A0A085ZZH7-F1
#
_cell.length_a   1.000
_cell.length_b   1.000
_cell.length_c   1.000
_cell.angle_alpha   90.00
_cell.angle_beta   90.00
_cell.angle_gamma   90.00
#
_symmetry.space_group_name_H-M   'P 1'
#
loop_
_entity.id
_entity.type
_entity.pdbx_description
1 polymer ?
#
loop_
_entity_poly.entity_id
_entity_poly.type
_entity_poly.pdbx_seq_one_letter_code
_entity_poly.pdbx_strand_id
1 'polypeptide(L)'
;MLISKIIHEESIYFNLHAEQTISSSYFAAEIGLYATELFDSTLNRITKGLDEIDNSTKYVLYLDFERIENAGKNLFDDLSSIKSKVKSLIFINLKENILSQLSLSEDFLNNPNNHKVDEDDKFAMFYFGNDSATEKYLDSKDLFEDYLLSFIMHFKTKDTDKLFLHESSSVYLTSYIDIKRMISEDTSFMMFCLYHLSIKVKDSWIENINDKPVLVCQNLNSSFISSVLSNFLQLDILILDHVGPVNTHYSSLNSKIEEGKKYIIVSDVVCLGTEVKITKNIISFLGGRVIGNVSIVKLDTLYEDDIAKEKIKNLSVFNINQKNNSQVKFKIKTAIDPDE
;
A
#
# COMPACT_ATOMS: atom_id res chain seq x y z
N MET A 1 -14.12 -7.89 -5.64
CA MET A 1 -12.70 -7.92 -5.25
C MET A 1 -12.60 -7.35 -3.85
N LEU A 2 -11.88 -8.04 -2.97
CA LEU A 2 -11.47 -7.55 -1.65
C LEU A 2 -9.95 -7.45 -1.68
N ILE A 3 -9.38 -6.30 -1.30
CA ILE A 3 -7.95 -6.02 -1.52
C ILE A 3 -7.08 -6.25 -0.29
N SER A 4 -7.64 -6.04 0.90
CA SER A 4 -6.96 -6.04 2.19
C SER A 4 -7.12 -7.35 2.96
N LYS A 5 -7.76 -8.36 2.36
CA LYS A 5 -7.95 -9.67 2.97
C LYS A 5 -6.59 -10.32 3.24
N ILE A 6 -6.24 -10.47 4.51
CA ILE A 6 -5.08 -11.25 4.95
C ILE A 6 -5.58 -12.41 5.81
N ILE A 7 -5.17 -13.64 5.46
CA ILE A 7 -5.43 -14.84 6.26
C ILE A 7 -4.13 -15.21 6.98
N HIS A 8 -4.19 -15.28 8.30
CA HIS A 8 -3.05 -15.63 9.15
C HIS A 8 -3.52 -16.55 10.28
N GLU A 9 -2.99 -17.78 10.29
CA GLU A 9 -3.44 -18.84 11.21
C GLU A 9 -4.97 -19.03 11.15
N GLU A 10 -5.66 -18.90 12.29
CA GLU A 10 -7.14 -18.98 12.40
C GLU A 10 -7.83 -17.60 12.30
N SER A 11 -7.10 -16.58 11.84
CA SER A 11 -7.57 -15.20 11.78
C SER A 11 -7.68 -14.68 10.34
N ILE A 12 -8.68 -13.83 10.13
CA ILE A 12 -8.87 -13.07 8.89
C ILE A 12 -8.87 -11.59 9.25
N TYR A 13 -8.14 -10.79 8.48
CA TYR A 13 -8.04 -9.35 8.64
C TYR A 13 -8.58 -8.62 7.40
N PHE A 14 -9.27 -7.51 7.62
CA PHE A 14 -9.62 -6.53 6.59
C PHE A 14 -9.36 -5.11 7.08
N ASN A 15 -8.80 -4.27 6.21
CA ASN A 15 -8.75 -2.83 6.40
C ASN A 15 -9.97 -2.17 5.76
N LEU A 16 -10.90 -1.66 6.58
CA LEU A 16 -12.18 -1.17 6.09
C LEU A 16 -12.04 0.06 5.20
N HIS A 17 -11.11 0.96 5.51
CA HIS A 17 -10.87 2.14 4.67
C HIS A 17 -10.31 1.72 3.29
N ALA A 18 -9.36 0.78 3.25
CA ALA A 18 -8.88 0.22 1.98
C ALA A 18 -10.02 -0.40 1.16
N GLU A 19 -10.86 -1.23 1.78
CA GLU A 19 -12.01 -1.82 1.07
C GLU A 19 -13.03 -0.77 0.64
N GLN A 20 -13.22 0.29 1.42
CA GLN A 20 -14.15 1.38 1.11
C GLN A 20 -13.68 2.22 -0.08
N THR A 21 -12.38 2.39 -0.24
CA THR A 21 -11.79 3.22 -1.31
C THR A 21 -11.91 2.57 -2.70
N ILE A 22 -12.16 1.26 -2.77
CA ILE A 22 -12.25 0.48 -4.02
C ILE A 22 -13.66 -0.10 -4.20
N SER A 23 -14.32 0.15 -5.34
CA SER A 23 -15.54 -0.57 -5.74
C SER A 23 -15.25 -1.72 -6.69
N SER A 24 -16.29 -2.50 -6.96
CA SER A 24 -16.38 -3.48 -8.04
C SER A 24 -15.98 -2.95 -9.44
N SER A 25 -15.89 -1.64 -9.66
CA SER A 25 -15.41 -1.01 -10.91
C SER A 25 -14.11 -0.22 -10.73
N TYR A 26 -13.23 -0.67 -9.82
CA TYR A 26 -11.94 -0.10 -9.42
C TYR A 26 -11.99 1.07 -8.42
N PHE A 27 -12.94 2.00 -8.47
CA PHE A 27 -13.05 3.06 -7.43
C PHE A 27 -14.53 3.39 -7.15
N ALA A 28 -14.96 3.26 -5.88
CA ALA A 28 -16.37 3.42 -5.46
C ALA A 28 -16.79 4.87 -5.31
N ALA A 29 -15.80 5.70 -5.00
CA ALA A 29 -15.98 7.08 -4.67
C ALA A 29 -15.04 7.87 -5.57
N GLU A 30 -15.55 8.89 -6.25
CA GLU A 30 -14.76 9.88 -7.01
C GLU A 30 -13.72 10.62 -6.14
N ILE A 31 -13.59 10.23 -4.87
CA ILE A 31 -12.77 10.86 -3.85
C ILE A 31 -11.67 9.93 -3.31
N GLY A 32 -11.50 8.68 -3.79
CA GLY A 32 -10.34 7.84 -3.44
C GLY A 32 -10.09 7.72 -1.92
N LEU A 33 -8.85 7.99 -1.47
CA LEU A 33 -8.43 8.00 -0.04
C LEU A 33 -9.13 9.03 0.86
N TYR A 34 -9.98 9.88 0.29
CA TYR A 34 -10.79 10.81 1.07
C TYR A 34 -12.16 10.21 1.44
N ALA A 35 -12.46 8.98 1.01
CA ALA A 35 -13.66 8.23 1.38
C ALA A 35 -13.55 7.64 2.81
N THR A 36 -13.69 8.49 3.82
CA THR A 36 -13.55 8.10 5.23
C THR A 36 -14.86 7.68 5.91
N GLU A 37 -15.97 7.58 5.16
CA GLU A 37 -17.25 7.07 5.66
C GLU A 37 -17.43 5.60 5.27
N LEU A 38 -17.69 4.74 6.25
CA LEU A 38 -17.97 3.33 6.03
C LEU A 38 -19.42 3.13 5.58
N PHE A 39 -19.61 2.46 4.44
CA PHE A 39 -20.93 2.13 3.91
C PHE A 39 -21.25 0.63 3.99
N ASP A 40 -22.54 0.33 4.02
CA ASP A 40 -23.14 -1.01 3.94
C ASP A 40 -22.58 -1.83 2.77
N SER A 41 -22.36 -1.19 1.62
CA SER A 41 -21.82 -1.84 0.43
C SER A 41 -20.45 -2.49 0.69
N THR A 42 -19.63 -1.92 1.58
CA THR A 42 -18.31 -2.43 1.96
C THR A 42 -18.45 -3.66 2.84
N LEU A 43 -19.29 -3.59 3.88
CA LEU A 43 -19.60 -4.74 4.73
C LEU A 43 -20.23 -5.89 3.93
N ASN A 44 -21.15 -5.58 3.01
CA ASN A 44 -21.74 -6.56 2.11
C ASN A 44 -20.73 -7.27 1.20
N ARG A 45 -19.69 -6.56 0.72
CA ARG A 45 -18.58 -7.20 -0.02
C ARG A 45 -17.79 -8.15 0.87
N ILE A 46 -17.49 -7.74 2.10
CA ILE A 46 -16.80 -8.59 3.10
C ILE A 46 -17.64 -9.84 3.39
N THR A 47 -18.93 -9.67 3.69
CA THR A 47 -19.87 -10.78 3.95
C THR A 47 -19.90 -11.81 2.83
N LYS A 48 -19.90 -11.36 1.57
CA LYS A 48 -19.81 -12.25 0.40
C LYS A 48 -18.45 -12.93 0.29
N GLY A 49 -17.36 -12.20 0.54
CA GLY A 49 -16.02 -12.78 0.52
C GLY A 49 -15.79 -13.81 1.62
N LEU A 50 -16.51 -13.73 2.73
CA LEU A 50 -16.53 -14.78 3.77
C LEU A 50 -17.26 -16.04 3.31
N ASP A 51 -18.31 -15.92 2.48
CA ASP A 51 -19.04 -17.08 1.94
C ASP A 51 -18.18 -17.94 1.00
N GLU A 52 -17.13 -17.36 0.43
CA GLU A 52 -16.17 -18.05 -0.44
C GLU A 52 -15.10 -18.84 0.35
N ILE A 53 -15.04 -18.68 1.67
CA ILE A 53 -14.06 -19.34 2.54
C ILE A 53 -14.67 -20.65 3.05
N ASP A 54 -13.86 -21.72 3.16
CA ASP A 54 -14.32 -23.01 3.68
C ASP A 54 -14.89 -22.85 5.10
N ASN A 55 -16.20 -23.16 5.23
CA ASN A 55 -17.01 -22.99 6.43
C ASN A 55 -16.77 -24.07 7.50
N SER A 56 -15.87 -25.02 7.26
CA SER A 56 -15.58 -26.13 8.18
C SER A 56 -14.99 -25.64 9.52
N THR A 57 -14.31 -24.49 9.54
CA THR A 57 -13.75 -23.87 10.74
C THR A 57 -14.20 -22.41 10.84
N LYS A 58 -14.75 -21.99 11.99
CA LYS A 58 -15.10 -20.58 12.22
C LYS A 58 -13.85 -19.79 12.60
N TYR A 59 -13.53 -18.75 11.83
CA TYR A 59 -12.35 -17.90 12.00
C TYR A 59 -12.58 -16.76 13.00
N VAL A 60 -11.51 -16.19 13.54
CA VAL A 60 -11.53 -14.87 14.20
C VAL A 60 -11.40 -13.80 13.12
N LEU A 61 -12.31 -12.83 13.10
CA LEU A 61 -12.32 -11.77 12.10
C LEU A 61 -11.98 -10.42 12.73
N TYR A 62 -10.94 -9.79 12.22
CA TYR A 62 -10.51 -8.44 12.56
C TYR A 62 -10.96 -7.47 11.47
N LEU A 63 -11.76 -6.48 11.84
CA LEU A 63 -12.07 -5.33 11.00
C LEU A 63 -11.33 -4.10 11.52
N ASP A 64 -10.41 -3.59 10.72
CA ASP A 64 -9.62 -2.40 11.06
C ASP A 64 -10.32 -1.13 10.58
N PHE A 65 -10.66 -0.28 11.55
CA PHE A 65 -11.32 1.02 11.37
C PHE A 65 -10.33 2.17 11.18
N GLU A 66 -9.03 1.90 11.08
CA GLU A 66 -8.00 2.89 10.79
C GLU A 66 -8.41 3.75 9.57
N ARG A 67 -8.44 5.08 9.77
CA ARG A 67 -8.87 6.11 8.79
C ARG A 67 -10.35 6.13 8.39
N ILE A 68 -11.19 5.32 9.04
CA ILE A 68 -12.64 5.58 9.06
C ILE A 68 -12.91 6.69 10.06
N GLU A 69 -13.71 7.67 9.66
CA GLU A 69 -14.10 8.81 10.50
C GLU A 69 -15.59 8.78 10.85
N ASN A 70 -16.42 8.17 9.99
CA ASN A 70 -17.85 8.05 10.17
C ASN A 70 -18.35 6.67 9.73
N ALA A 71 -19.42 6.21 10.37
CA ALA A 71 -20.22 5.07 9.96
C ALA A 71 -21.53 5.56 9.32
N GLY A 72 -21.85 4.97 8.16
CA GLY A 72 -23.15 5.12 7.54
C GLY A 72 -24.29 4.59 8.42
N LYS A 73 -25.52 4.84 8.00
CA LYS A 73 -26.71 4.39 8.74
C LYS A 73 -26.92 2.89 8.60
N ASN A 74 -27.49 2.28 9.64
CA ASN A 74 -27.99 0.89 9.63
C ASN A 74 -26.92 -0.20 9.42
N LEU A 75 -25.64 0.05 9.73
CA LEU A 75 -24.57 -0.95 9.61
C LEU A 75 -24.67 -2.09 10.64
N PHE A 76 -25.48 -1.93 11.69
CA PHE A 76 -25.61 -2.93 12.75
C PHE A 76 -26.09 -4.29 12.23
N ASP A 77 -27.06 -4.30 11.31
CA ASP A 77 -27.60 -5.54 10.74
C ASP A 77 -26.54 -6.26 9.89
N ASP A 78 -25.75 -5.50 9.13
CA ASP A 78 -24.63 -6.05 8.34
C ASP A 78 -23.54 -6.63 9.24
N LEU A 79 -23.15 -5.93 10.32
CA LEU A 79 -22.18 -6.41 11.30
C LEU A 79 -22.69 -7.65 12.05
N SER A 80 -23.98 -7.69 12.38
CA SER A 80 -24.62 -8.85 13.00
C SER A 80 -24.62 -10.07 12.07
N SER A 81 -24.88 -9.84 10.78
CA SER A 81 -24.78 -10.87 9.74
C SER A 81 -23.35 -11.44 9.66
N ILE A 82 -22.33 -10.58 9.65
CA ILE A 82 -20.92 -10.99 9.69
C ILE A 82 -20.62 -11.81 10.96
N LYS A 83 -21.01 -11.31 12.14
CA LYS A 83 -20.77 -11.98 13.43
C LYS A 83 -21.32 -13.41 13.45
N SER A 84 -22.47 -13.66 12.81
CA SER A 84 -23.07 -15.00 12.76
C SER A 84 -22.19 -16.06 12.04
N LYS A 85 -21.33 -15.62 11.12
CA LYS A 85 -20.46 -16.47 10.28
C LYS A 85 -19.10 -16.76 10.90
N VAL A 86 -18.68 -15.97 11.87
CA VAL A 86 -17.33 -16.04 12.45
C VAL A 86 -17.37 -16.54 13.89
N LYS A 87 -16.23 -16.96 14.43
CA LYS A 87 -16.08 -17.32 15.84
C LYS A 87 -16.17 -16.04 16.68
N SER A 88 -15.31 -15.08 16.35
CA SER A 88 -15.23 -13.77 16.99
C SER A 88 -15.13 -12.67 15.95
N LEU A 89 -15.78 -11.54 16.24
CA LEU A 89 -15.72 -10.33 15.42
C LEU A 89 -15.11 -9.24 16.29
N ILE A 90 -13.94 -8.76 15.89
CA ILE A 90 -13.14 -7.81 16.65
C ILE A 90 -12.91 -6.59 15.77
N PHE A 91 -13.19 -5.41 16.31
CA PHE A 91 -12.86 -4.15 15.69
C PHE A 91 -11.55 -3.64 16.29
N ILE A 92 -10.63 -3.20 15.44
CA ILE A 92 -9.38 -2.57 15.87
C ILE A 92 -9.31 -1.14 15.33
N ASN A 93 -8.56 -0.29 16.03
CA ASN A 93 -8.44 1.15 15.73
C ASN A 93 -9.81 1.86 15.62
N LEU A 94 -10.78 1.45 16.43
CA LEU A 94 -12.14 1.97 16.39
C LEU A 94 -12.26 3.24 17.23
N LYS A 95 -12.61 4.37 16.60
CA LYS A 95 -12.89 5.62 17.31
C LYS A 95 -14.24 5.58 18.04
N GLU A 96 -14.32 6.23 19.20
CA GLU A 96 -15.53 6.27 20.02
C GLU A 96 -16.71 6.97 19.32
N ASN A 97 -16.45 7.97 18.48
CA ASN A 97 -17.50 8.62 17.70
C ASN A 97 -18.18 7.65 16.72
N ILE A 98 -17.44 6.73 16.09
CA ILE A 98 -17.99 5.69 15.21
C ILE A 98 -18.86 4.73 16.00
N LEU A 99 -18.41 4.33 17.19
CA LEU A 99 -19.17 3.45 18.08
C LEU A 99 -20.56 4.02 18.40
N SER A 100 -20.64 5.33 18.66
CA SER A 100 -21.91 6.02 18.90
C SER A 100 -22.86 6.01 17.68
N GLN A 101 -22.30 5.97 16.47
CA GLN A 101 -23.06 5.95 15.21
C GLN A 101 -23.58 4.55 14.88
N LEU A 102 -22.86 3.50 15.30
CA LEU A 102 -23.26 2.10 15.09
C LEU A 102 -24.48 1.68 15.92
N SER A 103 -24.95 2.52 16.86
CA SER A 103 -26.16 2.29 17.67
C SER A 103 -26.13 0.96 18.45
N LEU A 104 -24.97 0.59 19.00
CA LEU A 104 -24.81 -0.65 19.77
C LEU A 104 -25.52 -0.57 21.13
N SER A 105 -25.97 -1.72 21.65
CA SER A 105 -26.53 -1.79 23.01
C SER A 105 -25.43 -1.68 24.09
N GLU A 106 -25.82 -1.32 25.32
CA GLU A 106 -24.91 -1.19 26.46
C GLU A 106 -24.12 -2.48 26.75
N ASP A 107 -24.68 -3.64 26.43
CA ASP A 107 -24.01 -4.93 26.62
C ASP A 107 -22.71 -5.05 25.81
N PHE A 108 -22.66 -4.50 24.60
CA PHE A 108 -21.43 -4.49 23.78
C PHE A 108 -20.38 -3.54 24.35
N LEU A 109 -20.82 -2.40 24.88
CA LEU A 109 -19.94 -1.36 25.44
C LEU A 109 -19.23 -1.85 26.70
N ASN A 110 -19.93 -2.61 27.54
CA ASN A 110 -19.46 -3.11 28.82
C ASN A 110 -18.68 -4.43 28.74
N ASN A 111 -18.29 -4.89 27.55
CA ASN A 111 -17.48 -6.11 27.44
C ASN A 111 -16.11 -5.90 28.13
N PRO A 112 -15.74 -6.71 29.13
CA PRO A 112 -14.50 -6.54 29.90
C PRO A 112 -13.22 -6.77 29.08
N ASN A 113 -13.34 -7.37 27.89
CA ASN A 113 -12.22 -7.61 26.99
C ASN A 113 -11.94 -6.41 26.06
N ASN A 114 -12.79 -5.38 26.08
CA ASN A 114 -12.55 -4.16 25.32
C ASN A 114 -11.31 -3.44 25.86
N HIS A 115 -10.39 -3.08 24.96
CA HIS A 115 -9.17 -2.36 25.29
C HIS A 115 -9.23 -0.95 24.71
N LYS A 116 -9.56 0.02 25.58
CA LYS A 116 -9.55 1.45 25.24
C LYS A 116 -8.14 2.03 25.41
N VAL A 117 -7.75 2.89 24.49
CA VAL A 117 -6.53 3.69 24.54
C VAL A 117 -6.95 5.12 24.91
N ASP A 118 -6.74 5.49 26.17
CA ASP A 118 -7.27 6.73 26.76
C ASP A 118 -6.75 8.02 26.11
N GLU A 119 -5.58 7.98 25.47
CA GLU A 119 -4.96 9.17 24.86
C GLU A 119 -5.62 9.59 23.53
N ASP A 120 -6.37 8.70 22.88
CA ASP A 120 -6.82 8.88 21.49
C ASP A 120 -8.35 8.69 21.29
N ASP A 121 -9.14 8.55 22.35
CA ASP A 121 -10.58 8.23 22.29
C ASP A 121 -10.88 7.07 21.31
N LYS A 122 -10.00 6.06 21.31
CA LYS A 122 -10.05 4.91 20.42
C LYS A 122 -9.95 3.60 21.19
N PHE A 123 -10.55 2.56 20.62
CA PHE A 123 -10.37 1.18 21.06
C PHE A 123 -9.27 0.54 20.21
N ALA A 124 -8.22 0.05 20.88
CA ALA A 124 -7.23 -0.82 20.24
C ALA A 124 -7.87 -2.17 19.87
N MET A 125 -8.78 -2.68 20.73
CA MET A 125 -9.62 -3.83 20.45
C MET A 125 -11.02 -3.62 21.03
N PHE A 126 -12.04 -3.87 20.22
CA PHE A 126 -13.44 -3.85 20.62
C PHE A 126 -14.12 -5.14 20.17
N TYR A 127 -14.73 -5.87 21.09
CA TYR A 127 -15.38 -7.15 20.82
C TYR A 127 -16.85 -6.93 20.44
N PHE A 128 -17.22 -7.29 19.21
CA PHE A 128 -18.60 -7.23 18.76
C PHE A 128 -19.37 -8.48 19.21
N GLY A 129 -19.84 -8.43 20.46
CA GLY A 129 -20.69 -9.44 21.10
C GLY A 129 -20.17 -9.84 22.48
N ASN A 130 -20.85 -10.81 23.10
CA ASN A 130 -20.49 -11.35 24.41
C ASN A 130 -19.49 -12.51 24.28
N ASP A 131 -18.39 -12.29 23.57
CA ASP A 131 -17.34 -13.29 23.44
C ASP A 131 -16.55 -13.38 24.75
N SER A 132 -16.54 -14.56 25.37
CA SER A 132 -15.85 -14.84 26.62
C SER A 132 -14.36 -15.16 26.45
N ALA A 133 -13.93 -15.49 25.22
CA ALA A 133 -12.54 -15.78 24.90
C ALA A 133 -11.80 -14.49 24.53
N THR A 134 -10.71 -14.22 25.23
CA THR A 134 -9.71 -13.21 24.83
C THR A 134 -8.92 -13.73 23.64
N GLU A 135 -9.07 -13.08 22.50
CA GLU A 135 -8.25 -13.29 21.32
C GLU A 135 -6.97 -12.45 21.42
N LYS A 136 -5.93 -12.85 20.69
CA LYS A 136 -4.65 -12.12 20.69
C LYS A 136 -4.81 -10.74 20.06
N TYR A 137 -4.12 -9.75 20.60
CA TYR A 137 -3.97 -8.47 19.90
C TYR A 137 -3.31 -8.70 18.54
N LEU A 138 -3.84 -8.03 17.52
CA LEU A 138 -3.36 -8.09 16.16
C LEU A 138 -2.86 -6.69 15.78
N ASP A 139 -1.54 -6.56 15.64
CA ASP A 139 -0.95 -5.34 15.10
C ASP A 139 -1.07 -5.37 13.57
N SER A 140 -1.90 -4.47 13.02
CA SER A 140 -2.18 -4.45 11.58
C SER A 140 -0.97 -4.05 10.74
N LYS A 141 -0.01 -3.33 11.32
CA LYS A 141 1.22 -2.94 10.63
C LYS A 141 2.17 -4.15 10.51
N ASP A 142 2.41 -4.85 11.62
CA ASP A 142 3.27 -6.04 11.62
C ASP A 142 2.69 -7.13 10.70
N LEU A 143 1.37 -7.35 10.76
CA LEU A 143 0.67 -8.29 9.88
C LEU A 143 0.89 -7.95 8.39
N PHE A 144 0.77 -6.66 8.03
CA PHE A 144 1.00 -6.21 6.66
C PHE A 144 2.46 -6.40 6.24
N GLU A 145 3.43 -6.04 7.09
CA GLU A 145 4.85 -6.16 6.80
C GLU A 145 5.27 -7.64 6.59
N ASP A 146 4.78 -8.55 7.43
CA ASP A 146 5.05 -10.00 7.31
C ASP A 146 4.44 -10.60 6.03
N TYR A 147 3.18 -10.24 5.73
CA TYR A 147 2.53 -10.70 4.51
C TYR A 147 3.18 -10.11 3.26
N LEU A 148 3.57 -8.82 3.30
CA LEU A 148 4.29 -8.14 2.23
C LEU A 148 5.64 -8.81 1.95
N LEU A 149 6.40 -9.20 2.98
CA LEU A 149 7.65 -9.93 2.79
C LEU A 149 7.40 -11.26 2.06
N SER A 150 6.40 -12.02 2.50
CA SER A 150 6.02 -13.29 1.88
C SER A 150 5.59 -13.10 0.41
N PHE A 151 4.85 -12.02 0.14
CA PHE A 151 4.44 -11.62 -1.19
C PHE A 151 5.64 -11.29 -2.09
N ILE A 152 6.58 -10.48 -1.62
CA ILE A 152 7.81 -10.15 -2.35
C ILE A 152 8.62 -11.42 -2.64
N MET A 153 8.75 -12.32 -1.67
CA MET A 153 9.49 -13.58 -1.85
C MET A 153 8.82 -14.53 -2.85
N HIS A 154 7.49 -14.53 -2.93
CA HIS A 154 6.75 -15.34 -3.91
C HIS A 154 7.03 -14.92 -5.36
N PHE A 155 7.14 -13.60 -5.60
CA PHE A 155 7.37 -13.02 -6.94
C PHE A 155 8.84 -12.74 -7.25
N LYS A 156 9.72 -13.01 -6.31
CA LYS A 156 11.17 -13.01 -6.52
C LYS A 156 11.56 -14.23 -7.36
N THR A 157 12.34 -14.02 -8.42
CA THR A 157 12.93 -15.13 -9.16
C THR A 157 13.85 -15.93 -8.24
N LYS A 158 13.85 -17.26 -8.39
CA LYS A 158 14.69 -18.15 -7.58
C LYS A 158 16.13 -17.65 -7.62
N ASP A 159 16.79 -17.67 -6.46
CA ASP A 159 18.24 -17.45 -6.39
C ASP A 159 18.88 -18.48 -7.32
N THR A 160 19.33 -18.00 -8.47
CA THR A 160 20.20 -18.78 -9.32
C THR A 160 21.61 -18.40 -8.91
N ASP A 161 22.49 -19.38 -8.70
CA ASP A 161 23.93 -19.15 -8.53
C ASP A 161 24.55 -18.45 -9.77
N LYS A 162 23.76 -18.24 -10.82
CA LYS A 162 24.11 -17.50 -12.03
C LYS A 162 23.68 -16.05 -11.91
N LEU A 163 24.66 -15.16 -11.98
CA LEU A 163 24.47 -13.73 -12.20
C LEU A 163 23.84 -13.48 -13.58
N PHE A 164 22.88 -12.57 -13.64
CA PHE A 164 22.34 -12.08 -14.91
C PHE A 164 22.58 -10.59 -15.05
N LEU A 165 22.86 -10.15 -16.28
CA LEU A 165 23.06 -8.74 -16.61
C LEU A 165 21.72 -7.99 -16.49
N HIS A 166 21.72 -6.86 -15.79
CA HIS A 166 20.54 -6.00 -15.71
C HIS A 166 20.32 -5.24 -17.01
N GLU A 167 19.07 -5.15 -17.48
CA GLU A 167 18.75 -4.54 -18.78
C GLU A 167 18.97 -3.02 -18.80
N SER A 168 18.62 -2.31 -17.71
CA SER A 168 18.70 -0.84 -17.64
C SER A 168 19.95 -0.31 -16.92
N SER A 169 20.90 -1.17 -16.51
CA SER A 169 22.09 -0.74 -15.76
C SER A 169 23.25 -1.69 -15.97
N SER A 170 24.47 -1.15 -15.98
CA SER A 170 25.70 -1.94 -16.18
C SER A 170 26.13 -2.71 -14.92
N VAL A 171 25.23 -3.54 -14.38
CA VAL A 171 25.44 -4.36 -13.19
C VAL A 171 24.84 -5.76 -13.39
N TYR A 172 25.31 -6.70 -12.58
CA TYR A 172 24.76 -8.03 -12.46
C TYR A 172 23.86 -8.14 -11.23
N LEU A 173 22.81 -8.93 -11.32
CA LEU A 173 21.90 -9.23 -10.21
C LEU A 173 21.87 -10.72 -9.91
N THR A 174 21.60 -11.08 -8.66
CA THR A 174 21.37 -12.49 -8.25
C THR A 174 19.90 -12.90 -8.36
N SER A 175 18.99 -11.94 -8.41
CA SER A 175 17.55 -12.17 -8.44
C SER A 175 16.81 -10.94 -8.95
N TYR A 176 15.56 -11.14 -9.36
CA TYR A 176 14.67 -10.11 -9.89
C TYR A 176 13.33 -10.20 -9.18
N ILE A 177 12.69 -9.06 -8.89
CA ILE A 177 11.33 -9.04 -8.33
C ILE A 177 10.36 -8.69 -9.46
N ASP A 178 9.48 -9.62 -9.79
CA ASP A 178 8.59 -9.50 -10.94
C ASP A 178 7.30 -8.73 -10.60
N ILE A 179 7.40 -7.40 -10.69
CA ILE A 179 6.25 -6.49 -10.46
C ILE A 179 5.11 -6.76 -11.44
N LYS A 180 5.41 -7.19 -12.67
CA LYS A 180 4.37 -7.46 -13.67
C LYS A 180 3.52 -8.66 -13.24
N ARG A 181 4.16 -9.72 -12.74
CA ARG A 181 3.46 -10.89 -12.17
C ARG A 181 2.71 -10.54 -10.90
N MET A 182 3.26 -9.69 -10.03
CA MET A 182 2.53 -9.18 -8.85
C MET A 182 1.22 -8.50 -9.27
N ILE A 183 1.26 -7.64 -10.31
CA ILE A 183 0.08 -6.95 -10.82
C ILE A 183 -0.93 -7.93 -11.44
N SER A 184 -0.48 -8.90 -12.24
CA SER A 184 -1.38 -9.76 -13.02
C SER A 184 -1.89 -10.99 -12.29
N GLU A 185 -1.11 -11.57 -11.37
CA GLU A 185 -1.44 -12.83 -10.68
C GLU A 185 -2.10 -12.57 -9.31
N ASP A 186 -1.77 -11.47 -8.64
CA ASP A 186 -2.39 -11.09 -7.36
C ASP A 186 -2.66 -9.57 -7.31
N THR A 187 -3.56 -9.14 -8.19
CA THR A 187 -4.00 -7.74 -8.29
C THR A 187 -4.57 -7.23 -6.96
N SER A 188 -5.28 -8.08 -6.21
CA SER A 188 -5.93 -7.70 -4.96
C SER A 188 -4.92 -7.19 -3.94
N PHE A 189 -3.90 -7.98 -3.63
CA PHE A 189 -2.89 -7.57 -2.65
C PHE A 189 -1.97 -6.46 -3.19
N MET A 190 -1.73 -6.45 -4.51
CA MET A 190 -1.02 -5.34 -5.17
C MET A 190 -1.75 -4.00 -5.00
N MET A 191 -3.09 -3.99 -5.11
CA MET A 191 -3.88 -2.78 -4.86
C MET A 191 -3.79 -2.34 -3.39
N PHE A 192 -3.69 -3.28 -2.45
CA PHE A 192 -3.50 -2.95 -1.03
C PHE A 192 -2.10 -2.38 -0.75
N CYS A 193 -1.07 -2.90 -1.42
CA CYS A 193 0.27 -2.29 -1.42
C CYS A 193 0.24 -0.83 -1.91
N LEU A 194 -0.50 -0.57 -2.99
CA LEU A 194 -0.68 0.77 -3.56
C LEU A 194 -1.53 1.68 -2.66
N TYR A 195 -2.51 1.13 -1.95
CA TYR A 195 -3.24 1.84 -0.91
C TYR A 195 -2.27 2.34 0.20
N HIS A 196 -1.44 1.46 0.76
CA HIS A 196 -0.42 1.87 1.74
C HIS A 196 0.57 2.89 1.16
N LEU A 197 1.00 2.73 -0.10
CA LEU A 197 1.87 3.71 -0.75
C LEU A 197 1.19 5.07 -0.88
N SER A 198 -0.06 5.12 -1.32
CA SER A 198 -0.82 6.36 -1.48
C SER A 198 -1.00 7.10 -0.15
N ILE A 199 -1.22 6.39 0.97
CA ILE A 199 -1.18 6.98 2.31
C ILE A 199 0.16 7.66 2.56
N LYS A 200 1.29 6.97 2.33
CA LYS A 200 2.63 7.55 2.52
C LYS A 200 2.84 8.81 1.66
N VAL A 201 2.33 8.80 0.42
CA VAL A 201 2.39 9.95 -0.50
C VAL A 201 1.57 11.13 0.03
N LYS A 202 0.32 10.88 0.43
CA LYS A 202 -0.57 11.89 1.00
C LYS A 202 0.08 12.58 2.19
N ASP A 203 0.50 11.78 3.17
CA ASP A 203 1.08 12.25 4.43
C ASP A 203 2.44 12.96 4.23
N SER A 204 3.13 12.72 3.11
CA SER A 204 4.43 13.33 2.83
C SER A 204 4.37 14.62 2.02
N TRP A 205 3.42 14.75 1.10
CA TRP A 205 3.48 15.80 0.07
C TRP A 205 2.14 16.46 -0.27
N ILE A 206 1.01 15.95 0.22
CA ILE A 206 -0.32 16.49 -0.09
C ILE A 206 -0.89 17.12 1.17
N GLU A 207 -0.45 18.34 1.46
CA GLU A 207 -0.95 19.14 2.59
C GLU A 207 -2.18 19.97 2.21
N ASN A 208 -2.26 20.43 0.95
CA ASN A 208 -3.31 21.35 0.47
C ASN A 208 -3.83 20.95 -0.93
N ILE A 209 -5.14 21.13 -1.14
CA ILE A 209 -5.82 20.78 -2.41
C ILE A 209 -5.36 21.64 -3.60
N ASN A 210 -4.88 22.87 -3.35
CA ASN A 210 -4.61 23.85 -4.42
C ASN A 210 -3.22 23.74 -5.07
N ASP A 211 -2.31 22.92 -4.53
CA ASP A 211 -0.96 22.73 -5.08
C ASP A 211 -0.59 21.24 -5.12
N LYS A 212 -1.44 20.48 -5.81
CA LYS A 212 -1.28 19.05 -6.00
C LYS A 212 -0.11 18.75 -6.94
N PRO A 213 0.79 17.82 -6.56
CA PRO A 213 1.86 17.38 -7.45
C PRO A 213 1.31 16.53 -8.60
N VAL A 214 2.06 16.48 -9.70
CA VAL A 214 1.78 15.61 -10.85
C VAL A 214 2.62 14.34 -10.73
N LEU A 215 2.00 13.17 -10.92
CA LEU A 215 2.68 11.88 -10.95
C LEU A 215 3.37 11.69 -12.30
N VAL A 216 4.62 11.25 -12.31
CA VAL A 216 5.40 11.05 -13.53
C VAL A 216 5.76 9.59 -13.69
N CYS A 217 5.28 8.95 -14.75
CA CYS A 217 5.65 7.57 -15.09
C CYS A 217 6.59 7.50 -16.29
N GLN A 218 7.37 6.41 -16.33
CA GLN A 218 8.50 6.23 -17.25
C GLN A 218 8.35 5.01 -18.18
N ASN A 219 7.45 4.08 -17.83
CA ASN A 219 7.24 2.81 -18.50
C ASN A 219 5.81 2.28 -18.22
N LEU A 220 5.46 1.12 -18.78
CA LEU A 220 4.12 0.52 -18.61
C LEU A 220 3.80 0.14 -17.16
N ASN A 221 4.75 -0.42 -16.41
CA ASN A 221 4.53 -0.83 -15.03
C ASN A 221 4.27 0.41 -14.13
N SER A 222 5.12 1.42 -14.24
CA SER A 222 4.96 2.71 -13.54
C SER A 222 3.70 3.45 -13.98
N SER A 223 3.24 3.28 -15.23
CA SER A 223 1.97 3.84 -15.70
C SER A 223 0.76 3.20 -14.99
N PHE A 224 0.76 1.87 -14.81
CA PHE A 224 -0.27 1.20 -14.00
C PHE A 224 -0.27 1.72 -12.56
N ILE A 225 0.91 1.74 -11.92
CA ILE A 225 1.08 2.23 -10.54
C ILE A 225 0.59 3.68 -10.43
N SER A 226 0.99 4.55 -11.36
CA SER A 226 0.57 5.96 -11.38
C SER A 226 -0.92 6.11 -11.56
N SER A 227 -1.54 5.27 -12.38
CA SER A 227 -2.99 5.29 -12.60
C SER A 227 -3.75 4.95 -11.32
N VAL A 228 -3.30 3.95 -10.56
CA VAL A 228 -3.91 3.61 -9.27
C VAL A 228 -3.68 4.72 -8.25
N LEU A 229 -2.46 5.23 -8.11
CA LEU A 229 -2.14 6.32 -7.19
C LEU A 229 -2.91 7.60 -7.52
N SER A 230 -3.03 7.94 -8.80
CA SER A 230 -3.81 9.07 -9.31
C SER A 230 -5.27 8.98 -8.87
N ASN A 231 -5.89 7.80 -8.97
CA ASN A 231 -7.26 7.59 -8.52
C ASN A 231 -7.39 7.68 -6.99
N PHE A 232 -6.46 7.11 -6.22
CA PHE A 232 -6.47 7.22 -4.76
C PHE A 232 -6.30 8.66 -4.28
N LEU A 233 -5.45 9.44 -4.94
CA LEU A 233 -5.01 10.75 -4.45
C LEU A 233 -5.64 11.93 -5.19
N GLN A 234 -6.38 11.66 -6.27
CA GLN A 234 -6.95 12.66 -7.18
C GLN A 234 -5.86 13.59 -7.73
N LEU A 235 -4.82 12.99 -8.33
CA LEU A 235 -3.64 13.66 -8.91
C LEU A 235 -3.54 13.45 -10.41
N ASP A 236 -3.01 14.43 -11.13
CA ASP A 236 -2.74 14.31 -12.56
C ASP A 236 -1.53 13.42 -12.85
N ILE A 237 -1.47 12.86 -14.07
CA ILE A 237 -0.37 12.02 -14.54
C ILE A 237 0.30 12.67 -15.76
N LEU A 238 1.62 12.73 -15.73
CA LEU A 238 2.49 13.03 -16.85
C LEU A 238 3.21 11.75 -17.29
N ILE A 239 3.00 11.36 -18.54
CA ILE A 239 3.68 10.20 -19.12
C ILE A 239 4.95 10.66 -19.84
N LEU A 240 6.10 10.18 -19.37
CA LEU A 240 7.40 10.34 -20.01
C LEU A 240 7.87 8.98 -20.51
N ASP A 241 7.41 8.58 -21.69
CA ASP A 241 7.74 7.24 -22.20
C ASP A 241 9.24 7.13 -22.54
N HIS A 242 9.78 5.92 -22.32
CA HIS A 242 11.14 5.52 -22.66
C HIS A 242 12.26 6.38 -22.06
N VAL A 243 12.17 6.72 -20.78
CA VAL A 243 13.29 7.36 -20.07
C VAL A 243 14.32 6.32 -19.63
N GLY A 244 15.38 6.16 -20.43
CA GLY A 244 16.48 5.25 -20.14
C GLY A 244 17.84 5.75 -20.66
N PRO A 245 18.93 5.04 -20.36
CA PRO A 245 20.27 5.39 -20.84
C PRO A 245 20.46 5.18 -22.35
N VAL A 246 19.52 4.52 -23.03
CA VAL A 246 19.53 4.28 -24.48
C VAL A 246 18.69 5.37 -25.16
N ASN A 247 19.36 6.20 -25.97
CA ASN A 247 18.86 7.42 -26.62
C ASN A 247 17.38 7.41 -27.07
N THR A 248 16.60 8.33 -26.51
CA THR A 248 15.28 8.73 -27.03
C THR A 248 15.19 10.25 -27.18
N HIS A 249 14.64 10.70 -28.31
CA HIS A 249 14.47 12.11 -28.63
C HIS A 249 13.18 12.67 -28.00
N TYR A 250 13.34 13.68 -27.16
CA TYR A 250 12.28 14.33 -26.37
C TYR A 250 11.77 15.62 -27.04
N SER A 251 11.32 15.55 -28.29
CA SER A 251 11.00 16.76 -29.08
C SER A 251 9.71 17.48 -28.67
N SER A 252 8.85 16.89 -27.83
CA SER A 252 7.52 17.43 -27.46
C SER A 252 7.34 17.75 -25.97
N LEU A 253 8.43 17.76 -25.18
CA LEU A 253 8.36 17.87 -23.72
C LEU A 253 8.16 19.28 -23.17
N ASN A 254 8.58 20.30 -23.91
CA ASN A 254 8.54 21.70 -23.45
C ASN A 254 7.14 22.24 -23.14
N SER A 255 6.06 21.67 -23.70
CA SER A 255 4.70 22.16 -23.48
C SER A 255 3.93 21.42 -22.37
N LYS A 256 4.50 20.36 -21.79
CA LYS A 256 3.82 19.51 -20.80
C LYS A 256 4.32 19.69 -19.36
N ILE A 257 5.50 20.27 -19.20
CA ILE A 257 6.07 20.56 -17.88
C ILE A 257 5.85 22.04 -17.59
N GLU A 258 5.17 22.31 -16.49
CA GLU A 258 4.83 23.65 -16.04
C GLU A 258 5.92 24.16 -15.09
N GLU A 259 6.33 25.41 -15.30
CA GLU A 259 7.33 26.06 -14.46
C GLU A 259 6.85 26.15 -13.01
N GLY A 260 7.72 25.75 -12.06
CA GLY A 260 7.44 25.75 -10.62
C GLY A 260 6.50 24.63 -10.14
N LYS A 261 5.81 23.91 -11.03
CA LYS A 261 4.89 22.83 -10.66
C LYS A 261 5.64 21.67 -9.99
N LYS A 262 5.01 21.06 -8.98
CA LYS A 262 5.58 19.93 -8.23
C LYS A 262 5.34 18.61 -8.95
N TYR A 263 6.35 17.76 -8.98
CA TYR A 263 6.30 16.44 -9.62
C TYR A 263 6.80 15.34 -8.68
N ILE A 264 6.16 14.18 -8.73
CA ILE A 264 6.58 12.95 -8.04
C ILE A 264 6.88 11.90 -9.11
N ILE A 265 8.10 11.36 -9.11
CA ILE A 265 8.47 10.28 -10.02
C ILE A 265 7.92 8.97 -9.48
N VAL A 266 7.27 8.18 -10.34
CA VAL A 266 6.72 6.87 -10.02
C VAL A 266 7.52 5.81 -10.76
N SER A 267 8.08 4.86 -10.02
CA SER A 267 8.82 3.72 -10.55
C SER A 267 8.25 2.42 -10.02
N ASP A 268 8.48 1.31 -10.71
CA ASP A 268 8.14 -0.02 -10.21
C ASP A 268 9.20 -0.51 -9.22
N VAL A 269 10.47 -0.57 -9.66
CA VAL A 269 11.63 -0.94 -8.83
C VAL A 269 12.71 0.13 -8.95
N VAL A 270 13.23 0.59 -7.82
CA VAL A 270 14.38 1.49 -7.78
C VAL A 270 15.60 0.72 -7.30
N CYS A 271 16.49 0.36 -8.25
CA CYS A 271 17.77 -0.30 -7.96
C CYS A 271 18.88 0.72 -7.66
N LEU A 272 19.49 1.32 -8.69
CA LEU A 272 20.50 2.39 -8.55
C LEU A 272 19.93 3.81 -8.71
N GLY A 273 18.65 3.93 -9.08
CA GLY A 273 17.97 5.21 -9.28
C GLY A 273 18.40 5.98 -10.53
N THR A 274 19.03 5.34 -11.52
CA THR A 274 19.48 6.01 -12.76
C THR A 274 18.32 6.67 -13.51
N GLU A 275 17.23 5.94 -13.75
CA GLU A 275 16.04 6.45 -14.45
C GLU A 275 15.39 7.61 -13.68
N VAL A 276 15.28 7.48 -12.34
CA VAL A 276 14.80 8.55 -11.45
C VAL A 276 15.66 9.81 -11.58
N LYS A 277 17.00 9.68 -11.61
CA LYS A 277 17.92 10.82 -11.77
C LYS A 277 17.79 11.48 -13.15
N ILE A 278 17.66 10.70 -14.22
CA ILE A 278 17.46 11.21 -15.58
C ILE A 278 16.15 11.99 -15.66
N THR A 279 15.03 11.41 -15.23
CA THR A 279 13.72 12.08 -15.24
C THR A 279 13.73 13.34 -14.38
N LYS A 280 14.35 13.31 -13.21
CA LYS A 280 14.51 14.50 -12.37
C LYS A 280 15.21 15.63 -13.12
N ASN A 281 16.29 15.33 -13.82
CA ASN A 281 17.03 16.32 -14.58
C ASN A 281 16.21 16.89 -15.73
N ILE A 282 15.45 16.05 -16.46
CA ILE A 282 14.54 16.49 -17.53
C ILE A 282 13.49 17.47 -16.97
N ILE A 283 12.79 17.09 -15.89
CA ILE A 283 11.77 17.94 -15.26
C ILE A 283 12.36 19.27 -14.78
N SER A 284 13.51 19.20 -14.10
CA SER A 284 14.17 20.39 -13.54
C SER A 284 14.70 21.32 -14.64
N PHE A 285 15.23 20.76 -15.73
CA PHE A 285 15.70 21.53 -16.89
C PHE A 285 14.55 22.30 -17.56
N LEU A 286 13.34 21.74 -17.52
CA LEU A 286 12.12 22.34 -18.07
C LEU A 286 11.38 23.24 -17.06
N GLY A 287 11.99 23.55 -15.92
CA GLY A 287 11.45 24.48 -14.92
C GLY A 287 10.54 23.84 -13.87
N GLY A 288 10.25 22.54 -13.96
CA GLY A 288 9.46 21.82 -12.95
C GLY A 288 10.27 21.48 -11.69
N ARG A 289 9.58 21.20 -10.57
CA ARG A 289 10.20 20.86 -9.29
C ARG A 289 9.88 19.41 -8.88
N VAL A 290 10.87 18.52 -8.94
CA VAL A 290 10.71 17.16 -8.39
C VAL A 290 10.81 17.19 -6.86
N ILE A 291 9.74 16.76 -6.18
CA ILE A 291 9.65 16.73 -4.71
C ILE A 291 9.90 15.35 -4.12
N GLY A 292 9.82 14.30 -4.95
CA GLY A 292 9.83 12.93 -4.46
C GLY A 292 9.96 11.87 -5.54
N ASN A 293 10.27 10.66 -5.09
CA ASN A 293 10.13 9.42 -5.87
C ASN A 293 9.33 8.40 -5.05
N VAL A 294 8.47 7.65 -5.73
CA VAL A 294 7.69 6.56 -5.14
C VAL A 294 7.92 5.27 -5.92
N SER A 295 8.05 4.14 -5.22
CA SER A 295 8.16 2.84 -5.87
C SER A 295 7.48 1.70 -5.12
N ILE A 296 7.35 0.55 -5.76
CA ILE A 296 6.90 -0.67 -5.08
C ILE A 296 8.06 -1.22 -4.26
N VAL A 297 9.19 -1.42 -4.93
CA VAL A 297 10.42 -1.88 -4.30
C VAL A 297 11.51 -0.83 -4.47
N LYS A 298 12.29 -0.60 -3.42
CA LYS A 298 13.55 0.16 -3.50
C LYS A 298 14.66 -0.64 -2.85
N LEU A 299 15.84 -0.59 -3.46
CA LEU A 299 17.06 -1.14 -2.90
C LEU A 299 17.87 -0.01 -2.28
N ASP A 300 18.10 -0.11 -0.98
CA ASP A 300 18.96 0.82 -0.26
C ASP A 300 20.42 0.41 -0.49
N THR A 301 21.06 1.09 -1.44
CA THR A 301 22.45 0.86 -1.85
C THR A 301 23.46 1.78 -1.14
N LEU A 302 22.97 2.64 -0.26
CA LEU A 302 23.74 3.57 0.56
C LEU A 302 23.45 3.33 2.04
N TYR A 303 24.36 3.77 2.92
CA TYR A 303 24.12 3.74 4.36
C TYR A 303 22.99 4.70 4.76
N GLU A 304 22.31 4.42 5.87
CA GLU A 304 21.17 5.21 6.37
C GLU A 304 21.53 6.71 6.52
N ASP A 305 22.75 7.02 7.00
CA ASP A 305 23.25 8.40 7.15
C ASP A 305 23.37 9.16 5.81
N ASP A 306 23.69 8.46 4.72
CA ASP A 306 23.80 9.08 3.39
C ASP A 306 22.44 9.21 2.72
N ILE A 307 21.53 8.25 2.95
CA ILE A 307 20.13 8.34 2.54
C ILE A 307 19.46 9.54 3.24
N ALA A 308 19.73 9.76 4.52
CA ALA A 308 19.19 10.89 5.28
C ALA A 308 19.63 12.27 4.74
N LYS A 309 20.76 12.33 4.03
CA LYS A 309 21.26 13.57 3.37
C LYS A 309 20.60 13.82 2.01
N GLU A 310 19.82 12.88 1.47
CA GLU A 310 19.17 13.06 0.18
C GLU A 310 18.14 14.21 0.26
N LYS A 311 18.27 15.16 -0.67
CA LYS A 311 17.35 16.30 -0.77
C LYS A 311 15.95 15.93 -1.25
N ILE A 312 15.77 14.71 -1.77
CA ILE A 312 14.51 14.21 -2.30
C ILE A 312 14.11 13.01 -1.48
N LYS A 313 12.86 13.04 -1.00
CA LYS A 313 12.30 11.94 -0.22
C LYS A 313 11.95 10.77 -1.16
N ASN A 314 12.39 9.58 -0.80
CA ASN A 314 12.09 8.34 -1.50
C ASN A 314 11.10 7.53 -0.65
N LEU A 315 9.93 7.24 -1.19
CA LEU A 315 8.93 6.39 -0.55
C LEU A 315 8.80 5.08 -1.31
N SER A 316 8.62 3.99 -0.59
CA SER A 316 8.38 2.69 -1.21
C SER A 316 7.35 1.89 -0.42
N VAL A 317 6.76 0.87 -1.05
CA VAL A 317 6.01 -0.15 -0.32
C VAL A 317 6.99 -0.98 0.50
N PHE A 318 8.05 -1.50 -0.14
CA PHE A 318 9.07 -2.34 0.45
C PHE A 318 10.49 -1.81 0.16
N ASN A 319 11.33 -1.72 1.19
CA ASN A 319 12.75 -1.41 1.05
C ASN A 319 13.56 -2.68 1.30
N ILE A 320 14.41 -3.07 0.36
CA ILE A 320 15.48 -4.03 0.62
C ILE A 320 16.65 -3.26 1.21
N ASN A 321 17.01 -3.56 2.45
CA ASN A 321 18.07 -2.90 3.20
C ASN A 321 18.91 -3.93 3.98
N GLN A 322 19.95 -3.48 4.67
CA GLN A 322 20.86 -4.37 5.40
C GLN A 322 20.14 -5.25 6.44
N LYS A 323 19.03 -4.78 7.03
CA LYS A 323 18.32 -5.49 8.12
C LYS A 323 17.52 -6.67 7.59
N ASN A 324 16.88 -6.55 6.43
CA ASN A 324 16.03 -7.60 5.86
C ASN A 324 16.69 -8.40 4.72
N ASN A 325 17.82 -7.94 4.17
CA ASN A 325 18.45 -8.63 3.04
C ASN A 325 19.01 -10.02 3.39
N SER A 326 19.16 -10.36 4.67
CA SER A 326 19.47 -11.73 5.10
C SER A 326 18.38 -12.74 4.67
N GLN A 327 17.13 -12.29 4.62
CA GLN A 327 15.99 -13.09 4.18
C GLN A 327 15.78 -12.98 2.67
N VAL A 328 15.88 -11.77 2.11
CA VAL A 328 15.65 -11.52 0.67
C VAL A 328 16.79 -12.07 -0.19
N LYS A 329 18.04 -11.99 0.27
CA LYS A 329 19.26 -12.44 -0.42
C LYS A 329 19.48 -11.79 -1.79
N PHE A 330 19.14 -10.52 -1.91
CA PHE A 330 19.39 -9.74 -3.12
C PHE A 330 20.83 -9.20 -3.13
N LYS A 331 21.56 -9.40 -4.23
CA LYS A 331 22.89 -8.80 -4.43
C LYS A 331 22.95 -8.10 -5.78
N ILE A 332 23.60 -6.93 -5.77
CA ILE A 332 24.06 -6.22 -6.97
C ILE A 332 25.57 -6.49 -7.06
N LYS A 333 26.04 -6.99 -8.19
CA LYS A 333 27.45 -7.26 -8.47
C LYS A 333 27.90 -6.54 -9.73
N THR A 334 29.20 -6.46 -9.89
CA THR A 334 29.95 -5.97 -11.04
C THR A 334 31.00 -7.00 -11.41
N ALA A 335 31.64 -6.87 -12.57
CA ALA A 335 32.65 -7.83 -13.02
C ALA A 335 33.93 -7.85 -12.17
N ILE A 336 34.09 -6.90 -11.24
CA ILE A 336 35.25 -6.81 -10.33
C ILE A 336 34.94 -7.33 -8.93
N ASP A 337 33.68 -7.66 -8.64
CA ASP A 337 33.32 -8.27 -7.37
C ASP A 337 33.82 -9.72 -7.32
N PRO A 338 34.35 -10.18 -6.19
CA PRO A 338 34.85 -11.54 -6.07
C PRO A 338 33.72 -12.58 -6.29
N ASP A 339 34.09 -13.67 -6.98
CA ASP A 339 33.31 -14.89 -7.00
C ASP A 339 33.37 -15.49 -5.58
N GLU A 340 32.23 -15.55 -4.90
CA GLU A 340 32.08 -16.16 -3.57
C GLU A 340 31.71 -17.64 -3.70
#